data_AF-A0A953Y7E3-F1
#
_entry.id   AF-A0A953Y7E3-F1
#
_cell.length_a   1.000
_cell.length_b   1.000
_cell.length_c   1.000
_cell.angle_alpha   90.00
_cell.angle_beta   90.00
_cell.angle_gamma   90.00
#
_symmetry.space_group_name_H-M   'P 1'
#
loop_
_entity.id
_entity.type
_entity.pdbx_description
1 polymer ?
#
loop_
_entity_poly.entity_id
_entity_poly.type
_entity_poly.pdbx_seq_one_letter_code
_entity_poly.pdbx_strand_id
1 'polypeptide(L)'
;MTRRGFTLLELLLATLITALIGLAVAQLVFVSLRADEAISERGAARAQVRALASRLRADFNGLVPPGATYAAGMIGEEAPLGGELMQARDLGDTDPQTVDLSARARLTLAVWEPALAFGVEAPLGEGALVSVIYWLDDDSATEERGLVRQVTRVRDPAPLSDAPPIEELVPDAVAFAASYYDGQAWAETYDSTTTLTLPAGVRLRVWVRTPQGVREQTLTFSPPCSRGSTDFREATQ
;
A
#
# COMPACT_ATOMS: atom_id res chain seq x y z
N MET A 1 54.02 40.89 -42.54
CA MET A 1 52.95 40.10 -41.89
C MET A 1 53.46 38.70 -41.62
N THR A 2 53.93 38.42 -40.40
CA THR A 2 54.40 37.09 -40.00
C THR A 2 53.21 36.23 -39.60
N ARG A 3 52.83 35.28 -40.46
CA ARG A 3 51.85 34.24 -40.10
C ARG A 3 52.55 33.25 -39.16
N ARG A 4 52.12 33.18 -37.90
CA ARG A 4 52.51 32.11 -36.98
C ARG A 4 51.52 30.95 -37.20
N GLY A 5 52.03 29.81 -37.67
CA GLY A 5 51.24 28.58 -37.74
C GLY A 5 51.12 27.95 -36.35
N PHE A 6 49.99 27.29 -36.08
CA PHE A 6 49.81 26.48 -34.87
C PHE A 6 50.85 25.35 -34.83
N THR A 7 51.43 25.12 -33.67
CA THR A 7 52.35 23.98 -33.50
C THR A 7 51.54 22.69 -33.38
N LEU A 8 52.10 21.58 -33.87
CA LEU A 8 51.48 20.25 -33.75
C LEU A 8 51.21 19.87 -32.28
N LEU A 9 52.08 20.32 -31.37
CA LEU A 9 51.91 20.16 -29.92
C LEU A 9 50.64 20.83 -29.41
N GLU A 10 50.36 22.05 -29.87
CA GLU A 10 49.20 22.83 -29.43
C GLU A 10 47.89 22.20 -29.91
N LEU A 11 47.89 21.66 -31.13
CA LEU A 11 46.75 20.87 -31.64
C LEU A 11 46.51 19.61 -30.80
N LEU A 12 47.56 18.85 -30.49
CA LEU A 12 47.47 17.65 -29.66
C LEU A 12 47.00 17.97 -28.23
N LEU A 13 47.47 19.08 -27.67
CA LEU A 13 47.04 19.53 -26.35
C LEU A 13 45.56 19.94 -26.37
N ALA A 14 45.13 20.68 -27.38
CA ALA A 14 43.74 21.09 -27.53
C ALA A 14 42.80 19.90 -27.69
N THR A 15 43.17 18.89 -28.49
CA THR A 15 42.38 17.66 -28.65
C THR A 15 42.33 16.85 -27.35
N LEU A 16 43.45 16.73 -26.63
CA LEU A 16 43.50 16.06 -25.33
C LEU A 16 42.57 16.73 -24.31
N ILE A 17 42.66 18.06 -24.17
CA ILE A 17 41.81 18.82 -23.24
C ILE A 17 40.34 18.67 -23.62
N THR A 18 40.02 18.76 -24.92
CA THR A 18 38.64 18.60 -25.42
C THR A 18 38.10 17.20 -25.11
N ALA A 19 38.91 16.15 -25.30
CA ALA A 19 38.52 14.79 -24.99
C ALA A 19 38.27 14.59 -23.48
N LEU A 20 39.12 15.16 -22.62
CA LEU A 20 38.95 15.08 -21.17
C LEU A 20 37.69 15.81 -20.69
N ILE A 21 37.43 17.00 -21.22
CA ILE A 21 36.21 17.75 -20.91
C ILE A 21 34.98 16.97 -21.40
N GLY A 22 35.03 16.44 -22.63
CA GLY A 22 33.95 15.62 -23.18
C GLY A 22 33.64 14.40 -22.31
N LEU A 23 34.67 13.70 -21.82
CA LEU A 23 34.50 12.57 -20.91
C LEU A 23 33.88 12.99 -19.56
N ALA A 24 34.34 14.09 -18.97
CA ALA A 24 33.80 14.59 -17.70
C ALA A 24 32.32 15.00 -17.83
N VAL A 25 31.95 15.69 -18.92
CA VAL A 25 30.56 16.07 -19.21
C VAL A 25 29.71 14.82 -19.41
N ALA A 26 30.19 13.83 -20.17
CA ALA A 26 29.46 12.58 -20.38
C ALA A 26 29.19 11.87 -19.04
N GLN A 27 30.21 11.75 -18.17
CA GLN A 27 30.06 11.16 -16.85
C GLN A 27 29.03 11.89 -15.98
N LEU A 28 29.06 13.23 -15.96
CA LEU A 28 28.10 14.02 -15.21
C LEU A 28 26.65 13.79 -15.69
N VAL A 29 26.44 13.77 -17.00
CA VAL A 29 25.11 13.50 -17.58
C VAL A 29 24.62 12.11 -17.21
N PHE A 30 25.46 11.08 -17.31
CA PHE A 30 25.07 9.72 -16.91
C PHE A 30 24.69 9.62 -15.43
N VAL A 31 25.45 10.28 -14.54
CA VAL A 31 25.13 10.31 -13.11
C VAL A 31 23.81 11.04 -12.87
N SER A 32 23.58 12.16 -13.56
CA SER A 32 22.33 12.93 -13.44
C SER A 32 21.11 12.13 -13.88
N LEU A 33 21.18 11.42 -15.01
CA LEU A 33 20.07 10.61 -15.52
C LEU A 33 19.74 9.45 -14.57
N ARG A 34 20.76 8.75 -14.05
CA ARG A 34 20.56 7.68 -13.07
C ARG A 34 19.99 8.20 -11.75
N ALA A 35 20.41 9.39 -11.33
CA ALA A 35 19.88 10.01 -10.12
C ALA A 35 18.39 10.36 -10.30
N ASP A 36 17.99 10.87 -11.46
CA ASP A 36 16.60 11.21 -11.76
C ASP A 36 15.69 9.98 -11.78
N GLU A 37 16.11 8.91 -12.46
CA GLU A 37 15.41 7.62 -12.48
C GLU A 37 15.24 7.06 -11.06
N ALA A 38 16.31 7.02 -10.27
CA ALA A 38 16.26 6.55 -8.89
C ALA A 38 15.38 7.43 -7.97
N ILE A 39 15.29 8.74 -8.23
CA ILE A 39 14.41 9.66 -7.48
C ILE A 39 12.95 9.41 -7.87
N SER A 40 12.67 9.23 -9.17
CA SER A 40 11.34 8.96 -9.69
C SER A 40 10.76 7.66 -9.14
N GLU A 41 11.53 6.56 -9.20
CA GLU A 41 11.13 5.25 -8.65
C GLU A 41 10.83 5.33 -7.14
N ARG A 42 11.71 5.98 -6.37
CA ARG A 42 11.49 6.19 -4.93
C ARG A 42 10.30 7.09 -4.64
N GLY A 43 10.03 8.05 -5.53
CA GLY A 43 8.89 8.94 -5.46
C GLY A 43 7.57 8.18 -5.62
N ALA A 44 7.48 7.35 -6.66
CA ALA A 44 6.33 6.51 -6.95
C ALA A 44 5.99 5.57 -5.79
N ALA A 45 6.99 4.83 -5.28
CA ALA A 45 6.80 3.92 -4.14
C ALA A 45 6.29 4.64 -2.89
N ARG A 46 6.81 5.84 -2.59
CA ARG A 46 6.34 6.66 -1.45
C ARG A 46 4.94 7.20 -1.67
N ALA A 47 4.59 7.59 -2.89
CA ALA A 47 3.27 8.09 -3.23
C ALA A 47 2.21 6.99 -3.03
N GLN A 48 2.50 5.76 -3.49
CA GLN A 48 1.63 4.59 -3.27
C GLN A 48 1.38 4.32 -1.79
N VAL A 49 2.44 4.26 -0.96
CA VAL A 49 2.29 4.02 0.50
C VAL A 49 1.46 5.13 1.17
N ARG A 50 1.64 6.39 0.76
CA ARG A 50 0.82 7.50 1.26
C ARG A 50 -0.63 7.40 0.82
N ALA A 51 -0.88 7.01 -0.43
CA ALA A 51 -2.22 6.79 -0.96
C ALA A 51 -2.93 5.68 -0.18
N LEU A 52 -2.25 4.53 0.01
CA LEU A 52 -2.74 3.43 0.85
C LEU A 52 -3.06 3.89 2.27
N ALA A 53 -2.13 4.58 2.95
CA ALA A 53 -2.33 5.06 4.30
C ALA A 53 -3.49 6.08 4.40
N SER A 54 -3.65 6.95 3.40
CA SER A 54 -4.76 7.89 3.32
C SER A 54 -6.09 7.17 3.13
N ARG A 55 -6.13 6.16 2.24
CA ARG A 55 -7.32 5.36 1.95
C ARG A 55 -7.77 4.56 3.16
N LEU A 56 -6.87 3.80 3.77
CA LEU A 56 -7.16 3.06 5.01
C LEU A 56 -7.63 4.00 6.12
N ARG A 57 -6.97 5.16 6.31
CA ARG A 57 -7.40 6.13 7.33
C ARG A 57 -8.81 6.64 7.07
N ALA A 58 -9.18 6.91 5.81
CA ALA A 58 -10.54 7.32 5.47
C ALA A 58 -11.55 6.24 5.86
N ASP A 59 -11.26 4.98 5.53
CA ASP A 59 -12.16 3.85 5.79
C ASP A 59 -12.25 3.52 7.30
N PHE A 60 -11.14 3.56 8.05
CA PHE A 60 -11.14 3.42 9.52
C PHE A 60 -11.86 4.57 10.23
N ASN A 61 -11.81 5.79 9.69
CA ASN A 61 -12.55 6.93 10.24
C ASN A 61 -14.07 6.80 9.99
N GLY A 62 -14.47 6.14 8.91
CA GLY A 62 -15.87 5.84 8.61
C GLY A 62 -16.37 4.55 9.27
N LEU A 63 -15.55 3.84 10.04
CA LEU A 63 -15.87 2.53 10.58
C LEU A 63 -17.12 2.58 11.49
N VAL A 64 -18.04 1.66 11.25
CA VAL A 64 -19.30 1.55 11.99
C VAL A 64 -19.13 0.52 13.12
N PRO A 65 -19.55 0.83 14.36
CA PRO A 65 -19.52 -0.15 15.43
C PRO A 65 -20.46 -1.34 15.12
N PRO A 66 -20.15 -2.54 15.63
CA PRO A 66 -21.03 -3.69 15.50
C PRO A 66 -22.37 -3.44 16.22
N GLY A 67 -23.44 -4.10 15.76
CA GLY A 67 -24.73 -4.13 16.46
C GLY A 67 -25.92 -3.54 15.70
N ALA A 68 -25.72 -3.01 14.49
CA ALA A 68 -26.83 -2.75 13.57
C ALA A 68 -27.10 -4.01 12.73
N THR A 69 -28.36 -4.23 12.32
CA THR A 69 -28.82 -5.36 11.47
C THR A 69 -27.96 -5.59 10.21
N TYR A 70 -27.19 -4.57 9.80
CA TYR A 70 -26.39 -4.55 8.57
C TYR A 70 -24.91 -4.25 8.82
N ALA A 71 -24.45 -4.08 10.07
CA ALA A 71 -23.08 -3.73 10.38
C ALA A 71 -22.38 -4.87 11.12
N ALA A 72 -21.68 -5.71 10.35
CA ALA A 72 -20.74 -6.69 10.89
C ALA A 72 -19.53 -6.04 11.61
N GLY A 73 -19.44 -4.70 11.56
CA GLY A 73 -18.37 -3.90 12.16
C GLY A 73 -17.04 -4.17 11.47
N MET A 74 -16.11 -4.78 12.18
CA MET A 74 -14.80 -5.18 11.68
C MET A 74 -14.58 -6.67 11.89
N ILE A 75 -14.16 -7.37 10.84
CA ILE A 75 -13.75 -8.77 10.87
C ILE A 75 -12.35 -8.87 10.27
N GLY A 76 -11.46 -9.50 11.02
CA GLY A 76 -10.07 -9.74 10.69
C GLY A 76 -9.77 -11.22 10.75
N GLU A 77 -9.40 -11.79 9.61
CA GLU A 77 -9.15 -13.22 9.46
C GLU A 77 -7.80 -13.46 8.77
N GLU A 78 -7.19 -14.60 9.06
CA GLU A 78 -6.17 -15.15 8.17
C GLU A 78 -6.86 -15.70 6.92
N ALA A 79 -6.55 -15.12 5.77
CA ALA A 79 -7.01 -15.62 4.49
C ALA A 79 -6.34 -16.97 4.21
N PRO A 80 -7.09 -17.97 3.72
CA PRO A 80 -6.49 -19.21 3.28
C PRO A 80 -5.50 -18.92 2.14
N LEU A 81 -4.37 -19.64 2.14
CA LEU A 81 -3.42 -19.64 1.03
C LEU A 81 -4.13 -20.13 -0.24
N GLY A 82 -4.52 -19.17 -1.08
CA GLY A 82 -5.30 -19.39 -2.30
C GLY A 82 -4.48 -19.12 -3.55
N GLY A 83 -3.39 -19.85 -3.76
CA GLY A 83 -2.55 -19.69 -4.94
C GLY A 83 -1.26 -20.52 -4.86
N GLU A 84 -0.69 -20.87 -6.01
CA GLU A 84 0.70 -21.34 -6.07
C GLU A 84 1.57 -20.23 -5.47
N LEU A 85 2.11 -20.47 -4.28
CA LEU A 85 3.04 -19.57 -3.62
C LEU A 85 4.07 -19.06 -4.63
N MET A 86 4.16 -17.74 -4.82
CA MET A 86 5.38 -17.14 -5.37
C MET A 86 6.52 -17.63 -4.48
N GLN A 87 7.30 -18.58 -4.99
CA GLN A 87 8.36 -19.18 -4.20
C GLN A 87 9.34 -18.08 -3.84
N ALA A 88 9.78 -18.07 -2.58
CA ALA A 88 10.76 -17.12 -2.04
C ALA A 88 12.04 -16.99 -2.92
N ARG A 89 12.27 -17.97 -3.80
CA ARG A 89 13.35 -18.01 -4.78
C ARG A 89 13.37 -16.82 -5.76
N ASP A 90 12.23 -16.17 -6.02
CA ASP A 90 12.11 -15.00 -6.93
C ASP A 90 12.24 -13.63 -6.23
N LEU A 91 12.56 -13.59 -4.94
CA LEU A 91 12.66 -12.34 -4.15
C LEU A 91 14.09 -11.85 -3.89
N GLY A 92 15.09 -12.44 -4.56
CA GLY A 92 16.49 -12.05 -4.40
C GLY A 92 17.05 -12.39 -3.02
N ASP A 93 18.32 -12.06 -2.80
CA ASP A 93 19.12 -12.35 -1.59
C ASP A 93 18.67 -11.52 -0.37
N THR A 94 17.38 -11.60 -0.03
CA THR A 94 16.81 -11.00 1.18
C THR A 94 16.93 -12.04 2.29
N ASP A 95 17.55 -11.68 3.41
CA ASP A 95 17.74 -12.56 4.57
C ASP A 95 16.42 -13.26 4.95
N PRO A 96 16.30 -14.58 4.72
CA PRO A 96 15.02 -15.30 4.81
C PRO A 96 14.51 -15.47 6.24
N GLN A 97 15.21 -14.97 7.26
CA GLN A 97 14.83 -15.17 8.66
C GLN A 97 13.91 -14.11 9.28
N THR A 98 13.54 -13.02 8.59
CA THR A 98 12.77 -11.92 9.23
C THR A 98 11.46 -11.52 8.58
N VAL A 99 11.13 -12.03 7.39
CA VAL A 99 9.91 -11.63 6.67
C VAL A 99 8.97 -12.81 6.48
N ASP A 100 7.82 -12.77 7.15
CA ASP A 100 6.74 -13.74 6.92
C ASP A 100 5.99 -13.38 5.62
N LEU A 101 6.54 -13.82 4.49
CA LEU A 101 5.90 -13.62 3.18
C LEU A 101 4.66 -14.48 2.98
N SER A 102 4.35 -15.40 3.90
CA SER A 102 3.14 -16.22 3.86
C SER A 102 1.93 -15.52 4.48
N ALA A 103 2.12 -14.37 5.14
CA ALA A 103 1.04 -13.61 5.72
C ALA A 103 0.04 -13.13 4.65
N ARG A 104 -1.21 -13.56 4.79
CA ARG A 104 -2.35 -13.20 3.96
C ARG A 104 -3.52 -12.86 4.88
N ALA A 105 -3.66 -11.63 5.31
CA ALA A 105 -4.83 -11.20 6.08
C ALA A 105 -5.99 -10.87 5.14
N ARG A 106 -7.22 -11.14 5.60
CA ARG A 106 -8.45 -10.60 5.02
C ARG A 106 -9.09 -9.69 6.05
N LEU A 107 -9.29 -8.43 5.69
CA LEU A 107 -9.88 -7.42 6.55
C LEU A 107 -11.20 -6.94 5.94
N THR A 108 -12.29 -7.18 6.65
CA THR A 108 -13.64 -6.73 6.27
C THR A 108 -14.10 -5.62 7.21
N LEU A 109 -14.51 -4.49 6.64
CA LEU A 109 -14.94 -3.29 7.37
C LEU A 109 -16.35 -2.89 6.93
N ALA A 110 -17.23 -2.61 7.89
CA ALA A 110 -18.47 -1.89 7.65
C ALA A 110 -18.20 -0.39 7.82
N VAL A 111 -18.31 0.39 6.74
CA VAL A 111 -17.85 1.78 6.67
C VAL A 111 -18.97 2.68 6.16
N TRP A 112 -19.13 3.86 6.74
CA TRP A 112 -19.87 4.95 6.12
C TRP A 112 -19.03 5.59 5.02
N GLU A 113 -19.55 5.62 3.79
CA GLU A 113 -18.86 6.34 2.73
C GLU A 113 -18.62 7.81 3.14
N PRO A 114 -17.45 8.37 2.78
CA PRO A 114 -17.18 9.77 3.07
C PRO A 114 -18.27 10.64 2.43
N ALA A 115 -18.65 11.71 3.13
CA ALA A 115 -19.65 12.64 2.63
C ALA A 115 -19.28 13.10 1.21
N LEU A 116 -20.23 12.95 0.28
CA LEU A 116 -20.07 13.46 -1.07
C LEU A 116 -19.84 14.98 -1.03
N ALA A 117 -19.09 15.49 -2.01
CA ALA A 117 -18.92 16.91 -2.15
C ALA A 117 -20.27 17.61 -2.27
N PHE A 118 -20.40 18.81 -1.69
CA PHE A 118 -21.63 19.58 -1.76
C PHE A 118 -22.06 19.77 -3.22
N GLY A 119 -23.33 19.46 -3.53
CA GLY A 119 -23.88 19.53 -4.87
C GLY A 119 -23.73 18.26 -5.72
N VAL A 120 -23.04 17.23 -5.21
CA VAL A 120 -23.10 15.89 -5.80
C VAL A 120 -24.31 15.17 -5.20
N GLU A 121 -25.31 14.89 -6.04
CA GLU A 121 -26.47 14.10 -5.61
C GLU A 121 -26.07 12.64 -5.40
N ALA A 122 -26.37 12.12 -4.21
CA ALA A 122 -26.30 10.69 -3.97
C ALA A 122 -27.44 10.00 -4.75
N PRO A 123 -27.21 8.83 -5.37
CA PRO A 123 -28.29 8.08 -5.99
C PRO A 123 -29.39 7.78 -4.96
N LEU A 124 -30.64 8.07 -5.31
CA LEU A 124 -31.77 7.86 -4.42
C LEU A 124 -31.91 6.38 -4.07
N GLY A 125 -32.00 6.08 -2.77
CA GLY A 125 -32.20 4.71 -2.29
C GLY A 125 -30.91 3.89 -2.16
N GLU A 126 -29.74 4.45 -2.44
CA GLU A 126 -28.48 3.83 -2.07
C GLU A 126 -28.16 4.16 -0.61
N GLY A 127 -27.96 3.13 0.21
CA GLY A 127 -27.52 3.32 1.59
C GLY A 127 -26.07 3.76 1.61
N ALA A 128 -25.71 4.68 2.52
CA ALA A 128 -24.33 5.15 2.69
C ALA A 128 -23.41 4.11 3.36
N LEU A 129 -23.95 2.94 3.74
CA LEU A 129 -23.20 1.87 4.40
C LEU A 129 -22.63 0.92 3.35
N VAL A 130 -21.31 0.76 3.37
CA VAL A 130 -20.57 -0.15 2.50
C VAL A 130 -19.78 -1.17 3.32
N SER A 131 -19.67 -2.37 2.77
CA SER A 131 -18.70 -3.37 3.17
C SER A 131 -17.44 -3.17 2.33
N VAL A 132 -16.31 -2.91 2.99
CA VAL A 132 -15.01 -2.79 2.36
C VAL A 132 -14.19 -4.00 2.74
N ILE A 133 -13.63 -4.69 1.74
CA ILE A 133 -12.81 -5.87 1.95
C ILE A 133 -11.42 -5.57 1.39
N TYR A 134 -10.39 -5.80 2.21
CA TYR A 134 -8.99 -5.76 1.82
C TYR A 134 -8.40 -7.17 1.87
N TRP A 135 -7.66 -7.54 0.84
CA TRP A 135 -6.90 -8.79 0.80
C TRP A 135 -5.74 -8.65 -0.19
N LEU A 136 -4.81 -9.61 -0.13
CA LEU A 136 -3.77 -9.74 -1.14
C LEU A 136 -4.28 -10.64 -2.27
N ASP A 137 -4.32 -10.13 -3.49
CA ASP A 137 -4.53 -10.91 -4.70
C ASP A 137 -3.17 -11.34 -5.27
N ASP A 138 -2.88 -12.64 -5.22
CA ASP A 138 -1.70 -13.25 -5.80
C ASP A 138 -2.00 -14.16 -6.99
N ASP A 139 -3.25 -14.16 -7.49
CA ASP A 139 -3.58 -14.89 -8.70
C ASP A 139 -2.84 -14.28 -9.91
N SER A 140 -2.34 -15.14 -10.77
CA SER A 140 -1.71 -14.74 -12.03
C SER A 140 -2.72 -14.62 -13.17
N ALA A 141 -3.93 -15.15 -12.97
CA ALA A 141 -5.03 -15.09 -13.92
C ALA A 141 -5.91 -13.83 -13.76
N THR A 142 -5.85 -13.14 -12.63
CA THR A 142 -6.49 -11.84 -12.42
C THR A 142 -5.65 -10.71 -13.02
N GLU A 143 -6.31 -9.63 -13.45
CA GLU A 143 -5.62 -8.45 -13.96
C GLU A 143 -5.01 -7.65 -12.80
N GLU A 144 -5.72 -7.57 -11.69
CA GLU A 144 -5.32 -6.92 -10.46
C GLU A 144 -4.35 -7.80 -9.66
N ARG A 145 -3.28 -7.21 -9.11
CA ARG A 145 -2.30 -7.94 -8.29
C ARG A 145 -1.94 -7.16 -7.02
N GLY A 146 -1.43 -7.88 -6.02
CA GLY A 146 -0.99 -7.27 -4.77
C GLY A 146 -2.15 -6.90 -3.85
N LEU A 147 -2.04 -5.76 -3.15
CA LEU A 147 -3.05 -5.39 -2.16
C LEU A 147 -4.22 -4.71 -2.86
N VAL A 148 -5.38 -5.37 -2.80
CA VAL A 148 -6.61 -4.91 -3.43
C VAL A 148 -7.67 -4.55 -2.40
N ARG A 149 -8.65 -3.79 -2.85
CA ARG A 149 -9.79 -3.31 -2.07
C ARG A 149 -11.07 -3.46 -2.87
N GLN A 150 -12.09 -4.08 -2.29
CA GLN A 150 -13.41 -4.18 -2.91
C GLN A 150 -14.45 -3.51 -2.04
N VAL A 151 -15.37 -2.78 -2.67
CA VAL A 151 -16.47 -2.10 -2.00
C VAL A 151 -17.77 -2.71 -2.46
N THR A 152 -18.54 -3.24 -1.52
CA THR A 152 -19.88 -3.74 -1.77
C THR A 152 -20.86 -2.95 -0.93
N ARG A 153 -21.88 -2.37 -1.56
CA ARG A 153 -22.96 -1.71 -0.82
C ARG A 153 -23.77 -2.77 -0.08
N VAL A 154 -24.11 -2.49 1.18
CA VAL A 154 -24.74 -3.51 2.07
C VAL A 154 -26.22 -3.76 1.73
N ARG A 155 -26.80 -3.01 0.78
CA ARG A 155 -28.15 -3.31 0.28
C ARG A 155 -28.07 -4.39 -0.80
N ASP A 156 -28.95 -5.41 -0.68
CA ASP A 156 -29.01 -6.57 -1.57
C ASP A 156 -28.65 -6.20 -3.02
N PRO A 157 -27.59 -6.80 -3.61
CA PRO A 157 -27.38 -6.62 -5.03
C PRO A 157 -28.66 -7.10 -5.71
N ALA A 158 -29.24 -6.25 -6.56
CA ALA A 158 -30.26 -6.74 -7.48
C ALA A 158 -29.69 -8.01 -8.15
N PRO A 159 -30.48 -9.07 -8.37
CA PRO A 159 -29.99 -10.38 -8.82
C PRO A 159 -29.26 -10.42 -10.18
N LEU A 160 -28.93 -9.26 -10.76
CA LEU A 160 -28.22 -9.02 -12.00
C LEU A 160 -27.18 -7.89 -11.90
N SER A 161 -26.76 -7.48 -10.69
CA SER A 161 -25.69 -6.49 -10.53
C SER A 161 -24.35 -7.10 -10.94
N ASP A 162 -23.59 -6.36 -11.75
CA ASP A 162 -22.19 -6.69 -12.00
C ASP A 162 -21.42 -6.82 -10.67
N ALA A 163 -20.39 -7.66 -10.67
CA ALA A 163 -19.50 -7.79 -9.53
C ALA A 163 -18.91 -6.40 -9.20
N PRO A 164 -18.85 -6.00 -7.91
CA PRO A 164 -18.31 -4.71 -7.56
C PRO A 164 -16.85 -4.61 -7.99
N PRO A 165 -16.44 -3.46 -8.57
CA PRO A 165 -15.10 -3.29 -9.10
C PRO A 165 -14.05 -3.46 -8.00
N ILE A 166 -12.94 -4.10 -8.36
CA ILE A 166 -11.77 -4.27 -7.50
C ILE A 166 -10.84 -3.08 -7.73
N GLU A 167 -10.44 -2.43 -6.64
CA GLU A 167 -9.51 -1.30 -6.63
C GLU A 167 -8.12 -1.82 -6.23
N GLU A 168 -7.17 -1.82 -7.16
CA GLU A 168 -5.76 -2.14 -6.87
C GLU A 168 -5.09 -0.98 -6.14
N LEU A 169 -4.60 -1.22 -4.91
CA LEU A 169 -4.01 -0.16 -4.07
C LEU A 169 -2.50 -0.17 -4.10
N VAL A 170 -1.90 -1.36 -3.98
CA VAL A 170 -0.44 -1.55 -3.99
C VAL A 170 -0.12 -2.78 -4.85
N PRO A 171 0.14 -2.58 -6.15
CA PRO A 171 0.40 -3.66 -7.10
C PRO A 171 1.56 -4.57 -6.68
N ASP A 172 2.60 -3.96 -6.10
CA ASP A 172 3.83 -4.63 -5.69
C ASP A 172 3.76 -5.24 -4.28
N ALA A 173 2.60 -5.29 -3.63
CA ALA A 173 2.47 -5.94 -2.33
C ALA A 173 2.62 -7.47 -2.47
N VAL A 174 3.42 -8.06 -1.59
CA VAL A 174 3.74 -9.51 -1.60
C VAL A 174 3.26 -10.23 -0.34
N ALA A 175 2.96 -9.49 0.73
CA ALA A 175 2.34 -10.01 1.94
C ALA A 175 1.53 -8.91 2.63
N PHE A 176 0.51 -9.33 3.36
CA PHE A 176 -0.37 -8.45 4.12
C PHE A 176 -0.74 -9.13 5.43
N ALA A 177 -0.48 -8.48 6.56
CA ALA A 177 -0.86 -8.94 7.89
C ALA A 177 -1.66 -7.86 8.62
N ALA A 178 -2.58 -8.30 9.47
CA ALA A 178 -3.38 -7.42 10.30
C ALA A 178 -3.43 -7.98 11.72
N SER A 179 -3.12 -7.12 12.69
CA SER A 179 -3.19 -7.46 14.11
C SER A 179 -4.08 -6.43 14.82
N TYR A 180 -4.76 -6.87 15.87
CA TYR A 180 -5.83 -6.13 16.53
C TYR A 180 -5.54 -6.06 18.02
N TYR A 181 -5.55 -4.86 18.58
CA TYR A 181 -5.35 -4.63 20.02
C TYR A 181 -6.71 -4.57 20.71
N ASP A 182 -6.96 -5.50 21.64
CA ASP A 182 -8.23 -5.59 22.38
C ASP A 182 -8.25 -4.74 23.67
N GLY A 183 -7.17 -4.01 23.94
CA GLY A 183 -6.95 -3.25 25.17
C GLY A 183 -6.04 -3.96 26.18
N GLN A 184 -5.67 -5.22 25.94
CA GLN A 184 -4.72 -5.97 26.76
C GLN A 184 -3.58 -6.55 25.91
N ALA A 185 -3.90 -7.18 24.79
CA ALA A 185 -2.94 -7.85 23.93
C ALA A 185 -3.23 -7.62 22.44
N TRP A 186 -2.21 -7.87 21.62
CA TRP A 186 -2.36 -7.95 20.17
C TRP A 186 -2.78 -9.37 19.77
N ALA A 187 -3.83 -9.49 18.96
CA ALA A 187 -4.31 -10.73 18.36
C ALA A 187 -4.24 -10.65 16.83
N GLU A 188 -4.05 -11.77 16.15
CA GLU A 188 -3.99 -11.82 14.66
C GLU A 188 -5.38 -11.97 14.02
N THR A 189 -6.39 -12.31 14.81
CA THR A 189 -7.78 -12.38 14.35
C THR A 189 -8.67 -11.53 15.24
N TYR A 190 -9.77 -11.04 14.68
CA TYR A 190 -10.75 -10.27 15.43
C TYR A 190 -12.12 -10.36 14.77
N ASP A 191 -13.15 -10.57 15.58
CA ASP A 191 -14.53 -10.57 15.10
C ASP A 191 -15.40 -9.68 15.99
N SER A 192 -15.79 -8.53 15.44
CA SER A 192 -16.63 -7.57 16.15
C SER A 192 -18.09 -8.02 16.28
N THR A 193 -18.53 -9.02 15.50
CA THR A 193 -19.88 -9.60 15.63
C THR A 193 -19.97 -10.48 16.88
N THR A 194 -18.88 -11.17 17.22
CA THR A 194 -18.77 -11.97 18.44
C THR A 194 -18.50 -11.11 19.67
N THR A 195 -17.56 -10.16 19.57
CA THR A 195 -17.16 -9.32 20.72
C THR A 195 -18.11 -8.14 20.97
N LEU A 196 -18.97 -7.80 20.00
CA LEU A 196 -19.85 -6.62 20.00
C LEU A 196 -19.10 -5.31 20.29
N THR A 197 -17.80 -5.25 19.98
CA THR A 197 -16.95 -4.08 20.17
C THR A 197 -15.92 -3.97 19.04
N LEU A 198 -15.41 -2.76 18.80
CA LEU A 198 -14.26 -2.53 17.91
C LEU A 198 -12.95 -2.63 18.71
N PRO A 199 -11.84 -3.06 18.08
CA PRO A 199 -10.55 -3.12 18.76
C PRO A 199 -10.09 -1.71 19.17
N ALA A 200 -9.35 -1.63 20.26
CA ALA A 200 -8.68 -0.41 20.72
C ALA A 200 -7.74 0.16 19.65
N GLY A 201 -7.08 -0.70 18.87
CA GLY A 201 -6.36 -0.30 17.67
C GLY A 201 -6.05 -1.44 16.72
N VAL A 202 -5.61 -1.08 15.52
CA VAL A 202 -5.33 -2.00 14.42
C VAL A 202 -3.96 -1.69 13.85
N ARG A 203 -3.14 -2.73 13.65
CA ARG A 203 -1.82 -2.65 13.05
C ARG A 203 -1.84 -3.46 11.76
N LEU A 204 -1.63 -2.77 10.65
CA LEU A 204 -1.51 -3.36 9.34
C LEU A 204 -0.05 -3.37 8.93
N ARG A 205 0.45 -4.52 8.50
CA ARG A 205 1.79 -4.67 7.92
C ARG A 205 1.64 -5.08 6.47
N VAL A 206 2.28 -4.34 5.58
CA VAL A 206 2.31 -4.63 4.14
C VAL A 206 3.76 -4.73 3.72
N TRP A 207 4.12 -5.83 3.07
CA TRP A 207 5.44 -6.00 2.48
C TRP A 207 5.34 -5.71 0.99
N VAL A 208 6.13 -4.73 0.53
CA VAL A 208 6.09 -4.23 -0.84
C VAL A 208 7.42 -4.55 -1.52
N ARG A 209 7.36 -5.11 -2.71
CA ARG A 209 8.52 -5.36 -3.56
C ARG A 209 9.05 -4.02 -4.10
N THR A 210 10.37 -3.84 -4.03
CA THR A 210 11.06 -2.68 -4.58
C THR A 210 12.28 -3.15 -5.39
N PRO A 211 12.90 -2.29 -6.22
CA PRO A 211 14.16 -2.63 -6.90
C PRO A 211 15.30 -3.00 -5.94
N GLN A 212 15.21 -2.59 -4.67
CA GLN A 212 16.22 -2.85 -3.63
C GLN A 212 15.91 -4.07 -2.76
N GLY A 213 14.81 -4.79 -3.03
CA GLY A 213 14.31 -5.91 -2.23
C GLY A 213 12.91 -5.65 -1.65
N VAL A 214 12.51 -6.44 -0.66
CA VAL A 214 11.21 -6.29 0.01
C VAL A 214 11.31 -5.29 1.14
N ARG A 215 10.33 -4.38 1.23
CA ARG A 215 10.23 -3.40 2.31
C ARG A 215 8.91 -3.55 3.06
N GLU A 216 9.00 -3.68 4.38
CA GLU A 216 7.84 -3.62 5.27
C GLU A 216 7.35 -2.18 5.46
N GLN A 217 6.03 -2.00 5.43
CA GLN A 217 5.32 -0.80 5.84
C GLN A 217 4.34 -1.17 6.95
N THR A 218 4.53 -0.55 8.12
CA THR A 218 3.60 -0.72 9.25
C THR A 218 2.71 0.52 9.36
N LEU A 219 1.40 0.30 9.31
CA LEU A 219 0.38 1.32 9.47
C LEU A 219 -0.43 1.01 10.72
N THR A 220 -0.66 2.01 11.56
CA THR A 220 -1.38 1.82 12.82
C THR A 220 -2.54 2.80 12.92
N PHE A 221 -3.71 2.28 13.31
CA PHE A 221 -4.98 3.00 13.35
C PHE A 221 -5.64 2.81 14.71
N SER A 222 -6.34 3.84 15.19
CA SER A 222 -7.24 3.77 16.35
C SER A 222 -8.64 4.09 15.84
N PRO A 223 -9.56 3.12 15.80
CA PRO A 223 -10.95 3.39 15.41
C PRO A 223 -11.58 4.48 16.31
N PRO A 224 -12.40 5.39 15.76
CA PRO A 224 -12.93 6.53 16.52
C PRO A 224 -13.86 6.12 17.67
N CYS A 225 -14.47 4.95 17.58
CA CYS A 225 -15.40 4.42 18.58
C CYS A 225 -14.78 3.29 19.42
N SER A 226 -13.44 3.18 19.46
CA SER A 226 -12.78 2.15 20.23
C SER A 226 -12.88 2.43 21.74
N ARG A 227 -13.12 1.38 22.52
CA ARG A 227 -13.16 1.50 23.98
C ARG A 227 -11.71 1.63 24.47
N GLY A 228 -11.36 2.74 25.14
CA GLY A 228 -10.05 2.91 25.78
C GLY A 228 -8.95 3.55 24.91
N SER A 229 -9.28 4.47 24.01
CA SER A 229 -8.30 5.11 23.11
C SER A 229 -7.11 5.81 23.79
N THR A 230 -7.18 6.11 25.09
CA THR A 230 -6.06 6.64 25.88
C THR A 230 -4.92 5.64 26.06
N ASP A 231 -5.21 4.35 26.23
CA ASP A 231 -4.20 3.33 26.57
C ASP A 231 -3.42 2.87 25.32
N PHE A 232 -4.00 3.03 24.13
CA PHE A 232 -3.41 2.60 22.87
C PHE A 232 -2.08 3.30 22.52
N ARG A 233 -1.90 4.55 22.96
CA ARG A 233 -0.67 5.32 22.70
C ARG A 233 0.57 4.74 23.39
N GLU A 234 0.38 3.99 24.47
CA GLU A 234 1.48 3.35 25.18
C GLU A 234 1.89 2.02 24.52
N ALA A 235 0.92 1.29 23.94
CA ALA A 235 1.17 0.01 23.26
C ALA A 235 1.83 0.14 21.86
N THR A 236 2.04 1.38 21.38
CA THR A 236 2.62 1.68 20.06
C THR A 236 4.06 2.19 20.11
N GLN A 237 4.63 2.39 21.30
CA GLN A 237 6.06 2.67 21.50
C GLN A 237 6.85 1.37 21.63
#